data_AF-A0A7K4HAK4-F1
#
_entry.id   AF-A0A7K4HAK4-F1
#
_cell.length_a   1.000
_cell.length_b   1.000
_cell.length_c   1.000
_cell.angle_alpha   90.00
_cell.angle_beta   90.00
_cell.angle_gamma   90.00
#
_symmetry.space_group_name_H-M   'P 1'
#
loop_
_entity.id
_entity.type
_entity.pdbx_description
1 polymer ?
#
loop_
_entity_poly.entity_id
_entity_poly.type
_entity_poly.pdbx_seq_one_letter_code
_entity_poly.pdbx_strand_id
1 'polypeptide(L)'
;MKVFHKKDGGIVQLIGKEKMKEWPIELPLIFIEYVRNNQLNKYSDSKLKKDIELYLDEVVKDVAIPGLINVLDGDNFEETNKALVRIEELAKKNIEMVKPIKPYVEKLLKKENKEVNKLSKSILESFNKAERRKRLAEKRKVMQEKEKEFLAGDISGEEYANARKEYLILKE
;
A
#
# COMPACT_ATOMS: atom_id res chain seq x y z
N MET A 1 -24.05 8.70 4.93
CA MET A 1 -23.72 7.50 5.74
C MET A 1 -23.61 6.32 4.78
N LYS A 2 -22.73 5.35 5.03
CA LYS A 2 -22.64 4.10 4.28
C LYS A 2 -23.27 2.99 5.12
N VAL A 3 -24.19 2.22 4.55
CA VAL A 3 -24.93 1.17 5.26
C VAL A 3 -24.57 -0.19 4.66
N PHE A 4 -24.37 -1.18 5.52
CA PHE A 4 -24.14 -2.57 5.18
C PHE A 4 -25.18 -3.45 5.88
N HIS A 5 -25.64 -4.49 5.19
CA HIS A 5 -26.65 -5.41 5.71
C HIS A 5 -25.99 -6.70 6.18
N LYS A 6 -26.34 -7.14 7.38
CA LYS A 6 -25.94 -8.43 7.94
C LYS A 6 -26.90 -9.52 7.45
N LYS A 7 -26.46 -10.78 7.54
CA LYS A 7 -27.30 -11.96 7.25
C LYS A 7 -28.49 -12.13 8.19
N ASP A 8 -28.40 -11.62 9.42
CA ASP A 8 -29.46 -11.67 10.44
C ASP A 8 -30.50 -10.54 10.26
N GLY A 9 -30.40 -9.73 9.20
CA GLY A 9 -31.27 -8.59 8.95
C GLY A 9 -30.84 -7.32 9.69
N GLY A 10 -29.81 -7.37 10.54
CA GLY A 10 -29.24 -6.18 11.18
C GLY A 10 -28.45 -5.31 10.21
N ILE A 11 -28.18 -4.06 10.61
CA ILE A 11 -27.39 -3.11 9.81
C ILE A 11 -26.11 -2.69 10.52
N VAL A 12 -25.07 -2.41 9.73
CA VAL A 12 -23.85 -1.73 10.16
C VAL A 12 -23.78 -0.41 9.41
N GLN A 13 -23.59 0.69 10.14
CA GLN A 13 -23.50 2.02 9.56
C GLN A 13 -22.10 2.59 9.80
N LEU A 14 -21.47 3.02 8.71
CA LEU A 14 -20.19 3.73 8.72
C LEU A 14 -20.36 5.15 8.19
N ILE A 15 -19.46 6.04 8.59
CA ILE A 15 -19.45 7.41 8.08
C ILE A 15 -19.14 7.37 6.59
N GLY A 16 -19.86 8.18 5.80
CA GLY A 16 -19.71 8.24 4.34
C GLY A 16 -18.46 9.01 3.91
N LYS A 17 -17.80 8.57 2.83
CA LYS A 17 -16.56 9.18 2.32
C LYS A 17 -16.67 10.68 2.03
N GLU A 18 -17.81 11.15 1.54
CA GLU A 18 -18.05 12.57 1.25
C GLU A 18 -17.88 13.46 2.50
N LYS A 19 -18.31 12.98 3.67
CA LYS A 19 -18.14 13.72 4.93
C LYS A 19 -16.69 13.73 5.42
N MET A 20 -15.90 12.72 5.03
CA MET A 20 -14.50 12.59 5.45
C MET A 20 -13.56 13.49 4.64
N LYS A 21 -14.00 14.01 3.49
CA LYS A 21 -13.18 14.93 2.67
C LYS A 21 -12.87 16.25 3.39
N GLU A 22 -13.75 16.66 4.30
CA GLU A 22 -13.59 17.87 5.10
C GLU A 22 -12.85 17.61 6.41
N TRP A 23 -12.48 16.36 6.70
CA TRP A 23 -11.81 16.03 7.94
C TRP A 23 -10.35 16.46 7.93
N PRO A 24 -9.78 16.77 9.11
CA PRO A 24 -8.34 16.75 9.30
C PRO A 24 -7.74 15.46 8.76
N ILE A 25 -6.59 15.59 8.14
CA ILE A 25 -5.96 14.52 7.36
C ILE A 25 -5.72 13.23 8.14
N GLU A 26 -5.53 13.31 9.45
CA GLU A 26 -5.29 12.16 10.30
C GLU A 26 -6.56 11.35 10.55
N LEU A 27 -7.73 11.99 10.56
CA LEU A 27 -8.97 11.34 10.98
C LEU A 27 -9.45 10.24 10.03
N PRO A 28 -9.40 10.37 8.69
CA PRO A 28 -9.75 9.27 7.80
C PRO A 28 -8.91 8.02 8.07
N LEU A 29 -7.60 8.19 8.30
CA LEU A 29 -6.69 7.08 8.57
C LEU A 29 -6.97 6.42 9.92
N ILE A 30 -7.18 7.23 10.96
CA ILE A 30 -7.55 6.75 12.30
C ILE A 30 -8.88 5.98 12.23
N PHE A 31 -9.85 6.49 11.48
CA PHE A 31 -11.13 5.83 11.28
C PHE A 31 -10.97 4.46 10.62
N ILE A 32 -10.21 4.38 9.54
CA ILE A 32 -9.95 3.12 8.82
C ILE A 32 -9.27 2.11 9.74
N GLU A 33 -8.24 2.53 10.48
CA GLU A 33 -7.53 1.66 11.42
C GLU A 33 -8.43 1.18 12.56
N TYR A 34 -9.23 2.08 13.13
CA TYR A 34 -10.18 1.74 14.18
C TYR A 34 -11.17 0.67 13.72
N VAL A 35 -11.76 0.84 12.53
CA VAL A 35 -12.72 -0.14 12.00
C VAL A 35 -12.04 -1.48 11.73
N ARG A 36 -10.84 -1.48 11.12
CA ARG A 36 -10.10 -2.71 10.82
C ARG A 36 -9.74 -3.51 12.07
N ASN A 37 -9.17 -2.83 13.06
CA ASN A 37 -8.63 -3.52 14.23
C ASN A 37 -9.71 -3.86 15.27
N ASN A 38 -10.70 -2.99 15.44
CA ASN A 38 -11.63 -3.08 16.58
C ASN A 38 -13.07 -3.47 16.20
N GLN A 39 -13.49 -3.30 14.95
CA GLN A 39 -14.87 -3.54 14.55
C GLN A 39 -15.01 -4.76 13.63
N LEU A 40 -14.14 -4.91 12.62
CA LEU A 40 -14.22 -6.04 11.67
C LEU A 40 -14.20 -7.40 12.37
N ASN A 41 -13.39 -7.54 13.43
CA ASN A 41 -13.26 -8.79 14.18
C ASN A 41 -14.53 -9.19 14.94
N LYS A 42 -15.44 -8.25 15.21
CA LYS A 42 -16.70 -8.50 15.93
C LYS A 42 -17.79 -9.12 15.05
N TYR A 43 -17.65 -9.02 13.73
CA TYR A 43 -18.62 -9.60 12.81
C TYR A 43 -18.28 -11.07 12.57
N SER A 44 -19.27 -11.95 12.51
CA SER A 44 -19.08 -13.36 12.12
C SER A 44 -19.19 -13.56 10.61
N ASP A 45 -19.91 -12.67 9.91
CA ASP A 45 -20.15 -12.79 8.48
C ASP A 45 -18.96 -12.36 7.63
N SER A 46 -18.34 -13.32 6.95
CA SER A 46 -17.22 -13.09 6.03
C SER A 46 -17.57 -12.18 4.86
N LYS A 47 -18.81 -12.24 4.32
CA LYS A 47 -19.22 -11.37 3.21
C LYS A 47 -19.27 -9.92 3.64
N LEU A 48 -19.92 -9.65 4.78
CA LEU A 48 -19.98 -8.32 5.38
C LEU A 48 -18.59 -7.75 5.67
N LYS A 49 -17.67 -8.56 6.23
CA LYS A 49 -16.28 -8.11 6.47
C LYS A 49 -15.63 -7.64 5.18
N LYS A 50 -15.74 -8.42 4.11
CA LYS A 50 -15.16 -8.09 2.80
C LYS A 50 -15.78 -6.81 2.22
N ASP A 51 -17.09 -6.64 2.32
CA ASP A 51 -17.76 -5.43 1.83
C ASP A 51 -17.32 -4.18 2.62
N ILE A 52 -17.14 -4.30 3.93
CA ILE A 52 -16.60 -3.22 4.77
C ILE A 52 -15.14 -2.95 4.41
N GLU A 53 -14.30 -3.98 4.24
CA GLU A 53 -12.89 -3.82 3.85
C GLU A 53 -12.74 -3.08 2.52
N LEU A 54 -13.53 -3.45 1.51
CA LEU A 54 -13.58 -2.77 0.22
C LEU A 54 -13.94 -1.29 0.38
N TYR A 55 -14.93 -0.99 1.21
CA TYR A 55 -15.28 0.40 1.50
C TYR A 55 -14.17 1.17 2.20
N LEU A 56 -13.44 0.55 3.14
CA LEU A 56 -12.31 1.19 3.78
C LEU A 56 -11.15 1.44 2.80
N ASP A 57 -10.94 0.54 1.84
CA ASP A 57 -9.99 0.75 0.74
C ASP A 57 -10.41 1.91 -0.17
N GLU A 58 -11.71 2.04 -0.48
CA GLU A 58 -12.25 3.19 -1.18
C GLU A 58 -12.00 4.49 -0.41
N VAL A 59 -12.22 4.52 0.91
CA VAL A 59 -11.93 5.70 1.74
C VAL A 59 -10.45 6.06 1.71
N VAL A 60 -9.54 5.07 1.74
CA VAL A 60 -8.11 5.35 1.59
C VAL A 60 -7.84 6.01 0.24
N LYS A 61 -8.35 5.40 -0.84
CA LYS A 61 -8.07 5.85 -2.21
C LYS A 61 -8.66 7.22 -2.52
N ASP A 62 -9.91 7.45 -2.14
CA ASP A 62 -10.69 8.61 -2.57
C ASP A 62 -10.59 9.79 -1.60
N VAL A 63 -10.14 9.57 -0.36
CA VAL A 63 -10.09 10.61 0.69
C VAL A 63 -8.71 10.73 1.29
N ALA A 64 -8.19 9.66 1.90
CA ALA A 64 -6.95 9.75 2.66
C ALA A 64 -5.74 10.07 1.77
N ILE A 65 -5.59 9.40 0.63
CA ILE A 65 -4.49 9.64 -0.32
C ILE A 65 -4.54 11.07 -0.89
N PRO A 66 -5.67 11.57 -1.43
CA PRO A 66 -5.76 12.96 -1.88
C PRO A 66 -5.45 13.97 -0.78
N GLY A 67 -5.92 13.73 0.46
CA GLY A 67 -5.57 14.57 1.61
C GLY A 67 -4.06 14.60 1.84
N LEU A 68 -3.40 13.44 1.86
CA LEU A 68 -1.94 13.32 2.00
C LEU A 68 -1.21 14.06 0.90
N ILE A 69 -1.63 13.92 -0.34
CA ILE A 69 -1.03 14.64 -1.47
C ILE A 69 -1.09 16.16 -1.24
N ASN A 70 -2.25 16.70 -0.85
CA ASN A 70 -2.40 18.13 -0.61
C ASN A 70 -1.46 18.65 0.48
N VAL A 71 -1.29 17.88 1.57
CA VAL A 71 -0.38 18.26 2.67
C VAL A 71 1.08 18.18 2.23
N LEU A 72 1.47 17.15 1.47
CA LEU A 72 2.85 17.01 0.99
C LEU A 72 3.24 18.10 -0.03
N ASP A 73 2.30 18.56 -0.85
CA ASP A 73 2.55 19.67 -1.79
C ASP A 73 2.57 21.04 -1.08
N GLY A 74 2.03 21.14 0.14
CA GLY A 74 2.03 22.36 0.95
C GLY A 74 3.38 22.70 1.58
N ASP A 75 3.47 23.88 2.21
CA ASP A 75 4.70 24.40 2.84
C ASP A 75 4.72 24.28 4.36
N ASN A 76 3.68 23.70 4.96
CA ASN A 76 3.65 23.44 6.40
C ASN A 76 4.47 22.18 6.72
N PHE A 77 5.71 22.38 7.19
CA PHE A 77 6.61 21.28 7.54
C PHE A 77 6.11 20.41 8.70
N GLU A 78 5.35 20.96 9.64
CA GLU A 78 4.82 20.18 10.77
C GLU A 78 3.76 19.18 10.29
N GLU A 79 2.82 19.65 9.48
CA GLU A 79 1.80 18.78 8.85
C GLU A 79 2.43 17.78 7.88
N THR A 80 3.44 18.22 7.11
CA THR A 80 4.21 17.34 6.23
C THR A 80 4.88 16.21 7.01
N ASN A 81 5.53 16.51 8.14
CA ASN A 81 6.14 15.50 8.98
C ASN A 81 5.11 14.49 9.52
N LYS A 82 3.96 14.98 10.02
CA LYS A 82 2.85 14.11 10.48
C LYS A 82 2.35 13.22 9.35
N ALA A 83 2.13 13.76 8.17
CA ALA A 83 1.70 13.02 6.99
C ALA A 83 2.73 11.94 6.60
N LEU A 84 4.02 12.26 6.59
CA LEU A 84 5.09 11.30 6.28
C LEU A 84 5.16 10.14 7.27
N VAL A 85 5.02 10.41 8.57
CA VAL A 85 4.95 9.34 9.59
C VAL A 85 3.79 8.39 9.29
N ARG A 86 2.61 8.92 8.94
CA ARG A 86 1.45 8.10 8.59
C ARG A 86 1.65 7.30 7.31
N ILE A 87 2.26 7.91 6.29
CA ILE A 87 2.61 7.21 5.05
C ILE A 87 3.56 6.04 5.35
N GLU A 88 4.54 6.24 6.23
CA GLU A 88 5.47 5.17 6.62
C GLU A 88 4.74 4.02 7.36
N GLU A 89 3.82 4.33 8.26
CA GLU A 89 2.98 3.33 8.94
C GLU A 89 2.11 2.53 7.97
N LEU A 90 1.47 3.21 7.02
CA LEU A 90 0.66 2.58 5.99
C LEU A 90 1.51 1.74 5.03
N ALA A 91 2.69 2.24 4.64
CA ALA A 91 3.65 1.53 3.79
C ALA A 91 4.08 0.19 4.40
N LYS A 92 4.28 0.14 5.72
CA LYS A 92 4.62 -1.10 6.46
C LYS A 92 3.49 -2.13 6.40
N LYS A 93 2.23 -1.69 6.37
CA LYS A 93 1.05 -2.58 6.33
C LYS A 93 0.71 -3.01 4.91
N ASN A 94 0.60 -2.06 3.98
CA ASN A 94 0.32 -2.32 2.58
C ASN A 94 0.90 -1.22 1.68
N ILE A 95 2.07 -1.52 1.13
CA ILE A 95 2.83 -0.60 0.27
C ILE A 95 2.08 -0.20 -1.02
N GLU A 96 1.22 -1.06 -1.56
CA GLU A 96 0.48 -0.76 -2.80
C GLU A 96 -0.56 0.35 -2.57
N MET A 97 -1.09 0.50 -1.35
CA MET A 97 -2.05 1.55 -1.01
C MET A 97 -1.42 2.94 -1.07
N VAL A 98 -0.17 3.08 -0.62
CA VAL A 98 0.53 4.38 -0.59
C VAL A 98 1.37 4.66 -1.84
N LYS A 99 1.45 3.70 -2.76
CA LYS A 99 2.19 3.82 -4.01
C LYS A 99 1.86 5.05 -4.85
N PRO A 100 0.58 5.51 -4.95
CA PRO A 100 0.26 6.74 -5.68
C PRO A 100 0.95 8.00 -5.14
N ILE A 101 1.37 7.98 -3.87
CA ILE A 101 2.01 9.12 -3.20
C ILE A 101 3.52 9.18 -3.49
N LYS A 102 4.13 8.10 -4.01
CA LYS A 102 5.57 8.01 -4.31
C LYS A 102 6.15 9.27 -4.99
N PRO A 103 5.60 9.79 -6.12
CA PRO A 103 6.15 10.97 -6.77
C PRO A 103 6.12 12.24 -5.91
N TYR A 104 5.17 12.34 -4.98
CA TYR A 104 5.10 13.46 -4.05
C TYR A 104 6.18 13.36 -2.97
N VAL A 105 6.43 12.15 -2.46
CA VAL A 105 7.54 11.90 -1.54
C VAL A 105 8.90 12.17 -2.20
N GLU A 106 9.07 11.86 -3.48
CA GLU A 106 10.30 12.17 -4.24
C GLU A 106 10.55 13.68 -4.35
N LYS A 107 9.51 14.49 -4.54
CA LYS A 107 9.65 15.96 -4.59
C LYS A 107 10.16 16.54 -3.27
N LEU A 108 9.79 15.93 -2.14
CA LEU A 108 10.17 16.41 -0.81
C LEU A 108 11.68 16.33 -0.55
N LEU A 109 12.40 15.47 -1.27
CA LEU A 109 13.87 15.38 -1.20
C LEU A 109 14.58 16.69 -1.58
N LYS A 110 13.87 17.59 -2.26
CA LYS A 110 14.39 18.91 -2.70
C LYS A 110 14.12 20.01 -1.68
N LYS A 111 13.31 19.77 -0.64
CA LYS A 111 13.02 20.78 0.40
C LYS A 111 14.17 20.85 1.41
N GLU A 112 14.43 22.02 1.98
CA GLU A 112 15.57 22.26 2.90
C GLU A 112 15.39 21.66 4.31
N ASN A 113 14.28 20.98 4.59
CA ASN A 113 14.00 20.40 5.90
C ASN A 113 14.66 19.02 6.07
N LYS A 114 15.57 18.90 7.04
CA LYS A 114 16.32 17.65 7.32
C LYS A 114 15.43 16.48 7.74
N GLU A 115 14.38 16.74 8.51
CA GLU A 115 13.50 15.69 9.04
C GLU A 115 12.59 15.14 7.93
N VAL A 116 11.97 16.03 7.16
CA VAL A 116 11.21 15.69 5.95
C VAL A 116 12.06 14.86 4.99
N ASN A 117 13.31 15.27 4.76
CA ASN A 117 14.24 14.53 3.90
C ASN A 117 14.54 13.12 4.43
N LYS A 118 14.76 12.99 5.74
CA LYS A 118 15.03 11.69 6.37
C LYS A 118 13.85 10.74 6.24
N LEU A 119 12.64 11.21 6.58
CA LEU A 119 11.41 10.42 6.47
C LEU A 119 11.11 10.04 5.01
N SER A 120 11.27 10.99 4.09
CA SER A 120 11.06 10.75 2.67
C SER A 120 12.00 9.67 2.13
N LYS A 121 13.30 9.69 2.51
CA LYS A 121 14.25 8.65 2.14
C LYS A 121 13.84 7.26 2.68
N SER A 122 13.43 7.17 3.95
CA SER A 122 12.96 5.92 4.57
C SER A 122 11.77 5.31 3.81
N ILE A 123 10.81 6.15 3.44
CA ILE A 123 9.62 5.74 2.68
C ILE A 123 10.01 5.27 1.26
N LEU A 124 10.89 6.01 0.57
CA LEU A 124 11.36 5.64 -0.76
C LEU A 124 12.16 4.34 -0.78
N GLU A 125 12.98 4.09 0.25
CA GLU A 125 13.63 2.79 0.43
C GLU A 125 12.62 1.66 0.59
N SER A 126 11.53 1.90 1.33
CA SER A 126 10.45 0.92 1.50
C SER A 126 9.75 0.61 0.17
N PHE A 127 9.49 1.62 -0.66
CA PHE A 127 8.98 1.43 -2.02
C PHE A 127 9.94 0.60 -2.88
N ASN A 128 11.24 0.92 -2.86
CA ASN A 128 12.24 0.19 -3.64
C ASN A 128 12.38 -1.27 -3.20
N LYS A 129 12.36 -1.53 -1.88
CA LYS A 129 12.38 -2.89 -1.32
C LYS A 129 11.14 -3.69 -1.77
N ALA A 130 9.96 -3.09 -1.75
CA ALA A 130 8.74 -3.74 -2.21
C ALA A 130 8.79 -4.06 -3.71
N GLU A 131 9.25 -3.11 -4.53
CA GLU A 131 9.39 -3.31 -5.97
C GLU A 131 10.40 -4.43 -6.30
N ARG A 132 11.54 -4.46 -5.60
CA ARG A 132 12.53 -5.54 -5.71
C ARG A 132 11.93 -6.90 -5.35
N ARG A 133 11.17 -6.99 -4.26
CA ARG A 133 10.47 -8.23 -3.85
C ARG A 133 9.48 -8.70 -4.91
N LYS A 134 8.74 -7.78 -5.53
CA LYS A 134 7.78 -8.10 -6.60
C LYS A 134 8.49 -8.65 -7.84
N ARG A 135 9.53 -7.97 -8.32
CA ARG A 135 10.36 -8.43 -9.46
C ARG A 135 11.00 -9.80 -9.19
N LEU A 136 11.47 -10.03 -7.96
CA LEU A 136 11.99 -11.33 -7.54
C LEU A 136 10.92 -12.44 -7.56
N ALA A 137 9.70 -12.15 -7.12
CA ALA A 137 8.60 -13.11 -7.16
C ALA A 137 8.19 -13.45 -8.60
N GLU A 138 8.17 -12.47 -9.49
CA GLU A 138 7.92 -12.67 -10.93
C GLU A 138 9.01 -13.53 -11.56
N LYS A 139 10.29 -13.19 -11.35
CA LYS A 139 11.41 -14.01 -11.85
C LYS A 139 11.43 -15.43 -11.28
N ARG A 140 11.00 -15.64 -10.02
CA ARG A 140 10.86 -16.99 -9.45
C ARG A 140 9.86 -17.84 -10.22
N LYS A 141 8.72 -17.27 -10.62
CA LYS A 141 7.71 -17.98 -11.41
C LYS A 141 8.28 -18.36 -12.78
N VAL A 142 8.90 -17.40 -13.46
CA VAL A 142 9.56 -17.64 -14.76
C VAL A 142 10.63 -18.72 -14.64
N MET A 143 11.45 -18.70 -13.58
CA MET A 143 12.45 -19.75 -13.35
C MET A 143 11.84 -21.13 -13.11
N GLN A 144 10.72 -21.22 -12.38
CA GLN A 144 10.01 -22.48 -12.18
C GLN A 144 9.42 -23.02 -13.48
N GLU A 145 8.93 -22.14 -14.36
CA GLU A 145 8.45 -22.52 -15.70
C GLU A 145 9.61 -22.99 -16.58
N LYS A 146 10.72 -22.25 -16.63
CA LYS A 146 11.94 -22.63 -17.37
C LYS A 146 12.56 -23.93 -16.87
N GLU A 147 12.51 -24.20 -15.57
CA GLU A 147 12.96 -25.47 -15.01
C GLU A 147 12.09 -26.64 -15.47
N LYS A 148 10.76 -26.45 -15.57
CA LYS A 148 9.86 -27.47 -16.13
C LYS A 148 10.13 -27.72 -17.62
N GLU A 149 10.28 -26.66 -18.41
CA GLU A 149 10.61 -26.74 -19.84
C GLU A 149 11.94 -27.47 -20.05
N PHE A 150 12.96 -27.18 -19.23
CA PHE A 150 14.26 -27.85 -19.32
C PHE A 150 14.15 -29.35 -18.99
N LEU A 151 13.40 -29.72 -17.95
CA LEU A 151 13.17 -31.11 -17.57
C LEU A 151 12.33 -31.87 -18.62
N ALA A 152 11.46 -31.18 -19.35
CA ALA A 152 10.70 -31.73 -20.46
C ALA A 152 11.54 -31.89 -21.75
N GLY A 153 12.73 -31.28 -21.80
CA GLY A 153 13.60 -31.25 -22.98
C GLY A 153 13.21 -30.18 -24.01
N ASP A 154 12.32 -29.25 -23.64
CA ASP A 154 11.80 -28.19 -24.52
C ASP A 154 12.79 -27.02 -24.67
N ILE A 155 13.73 -26.86 -23.74
CA ILE A 155 14.80 -25.85 -23.81
C ILE A 155 16.17 -26.47 -23.57
N SER A 156 17.22 -25.85 -24.11
CA SER A 156 18.60 -26.30 -23.95
C SER A 156 19.17 -25.97 -22.56
N GLY A 157 20.20 -26.71 -22.14
CA GLY A 157 20.91 -26.44 -20.88
C GLY A 157 21.60 -25.07 -20.85
N GLU A 158 21.98 -24.55 -22.02
CA GLU A 158 22.61 -23.24 -22.16
C GLU A 158 21.59 -22.10 -21.97
N GLU A 159 20.38 -22.25 -22.54
CA GLU A 159 19.26 -21.32 -22.30
C GLU A 159 18.82 -21.32 -20.83
N TYR A 160 18.75 -22.48 -20.19
CA TYR A 160 18.44 -22.59 -18.77
C TYR A 160 19.53 -21.95 -17.88
N ALA A 161 20.81 -22.18 -18.18
CA ALA A 161 21.93 -21.61 -17.43
C ALA A 161 21.96 -20.08 -17.50
N ASN A 162 21.68 -19.50 -18.67
CA ASN A 162 21.59 -18.05 -18.86
C ASN A 162 20.44 -17.44 -18.05
N ALA A 163 19.24 -18.03 -18.10
CA ALA A 163 18.09 -17.59 -17.31
C ALA A 163 18.39 -17.66 -15.79
N ARG A 164 19.08 -18.70 -15.35
CA ARG A 164 19.46 -18.88 -13.93
C ARG A 164 20.48 -17.85 -13.46
N LYS A 165 21.44 -17.48 -14.30
CA LYS A 165 22.44 -16.44 -13.99
C LYS A 165 21.76 -15.09 -13.77
N GLU A 166 20.81 -14.71 -14.65
CA GLU A 166 20.03 -13.48 -14.49
C GLU A 166 19.11 -13.45 -13.28
N TYR A 167 18.64 -14.61 -12.82
CA TYR A 167 17.86 -14.74 -11.60
C TYR A 167 18.72 -14.51 -10.35
N LEU A 168 19.96 -15.03 -10.34
CA LEU A 168 20.89 -14.90 -9.21
C LEU A 168 21.33 -13.45 -8.98
N ILE A 169 21.54 -12.66 -10.03
CA ILE A 169 21.92 -11.24 -9.95
C ILE A 169 20.90 -10.40 -9.16
N LEU A 170 19.61 -10.76 -9.21
CA LEU A 170 18.57 -10.03 -8.46
C LEU A 170 18.45 -10.46 -6.99
N LYS A 171 18.97 -11.64 -6.66
CA LYS A 171 18.90 -12.23 -5.31
C LYS A 171 19.92 -11.60 -4.36
N GLU A 172 21.08 -11.16 -4.88
CA GLU A 172 22.11 -10.37 -4.19
C GLU A 172 21.68 -8.91 -4.04
#